data_AF-A0A5C5W6E6-F1
#
_entry.id   AF-A0A5C5W6E6-F1
#
_cell.length_a   1.000
_cell.length_b   1.000
_cell.length_c   1.000
_cell.angle_alpha   90.00
_cell.angle_beta   90.00
_cell.angle_gamma   90.00
#
_symmetry.space_group_name_H-M   'P 1'
#
loop_
_entity.id
_entity.type
_entity.pdbx_description
1 polymer ?
#
loop_
_entity_poly.entity_id
_entity_poly.type
_entity_poly.pdbx_seq_one_letter_code
_entity_poly.pdbx_strand_id
1 'polypeptide(L)'
;MSPLTATITTTELLDGLHQQGNRVAWGEFDRRYRPILVGFLRRMGLDEADAADVAQETLTCFVQDYRLKKYDRQQGRLRSWLIGIARYRLADLRRAKGRRRELRGESAFENEPQDADADSIWEAETKRVIFEQAVSELRHTSRFNERTIEAFERVVLKHEDVDAVSAQMGLTAQEIYNAKNRVVERLREIVKRYEEALIGG
;
A
#
# COMPACT_ATOMS: atom_id res chain seq x y z
N MET A 1 4.41 0.18 11.84
CA MET A 1 3.13 0.65 11.25
C MET A 1 2.00 -0.02 12.02
N SER A 2 0.99 0.73 12.46
CA SER A 2 -0.20 0.12 13.05
C SER A 2 -0.95 -0.70 11.99
N PRO A 3 -1.59 -1.84 12.36
CA PRO A 3 -2.31 -2.66 11.40
C PRO A 3 -3.48 -1.90 10.76
N LEU A 4 -3.75 -2.19 9.50
CA LEU A 4 -4.97 -1.75 8.82
C LEU A 4 -6.20 -2.34 9.54
N THR A 5 -7.21 -1.52 9.79
CA THR A 5 -8.49 -2.01 10.32
C THR A 5 -9.28 -2.60 9.16
N ALA A 6 -9.14 -3.91 8.91
CA ALA A 6 -9.79 -4.61 7.80
C ALA A 6 -11.32 -4.75 7.96
N THR A 7 -11.87 -4.35 9.11
CA THR A 7 -13.29 -4.55 9.46
C THR A 7 -14.23 -3.54 8.78
N ILE A 8 -13.70 -2.43 8.26
CA ILE A 8 -14.50 -1.37 7.62
C ILE A 8 -14.29 -1.46 6.11
N THR A 9 -15.36 -1.52 5.32
CA THR A 9 -15.25 -1.50 3.85
C THR A 9 -14.80 -0.12 3.35
N THR A 10 -14.24 -0.04 2.14
CA THR A 10 -13.96 1.27 1.52
C THR A 10 -15.23 2.13 1.45
N THR A 11 -16.41 1.54 1.22
CA THR A 11 -17.67 2.27 1.17
C THR A 11 -18.04 2.93 2.49
N GLU A 12 -18.07 2.16 3.59
CA GLU A 12 -18.36 2.66 4.93
C GLU A 12 -17.31 3.71 5.38
N LEU A 13 -16.05 3.48 5.03
CA LEU A 13 -14.97 4.41 5.30
C LEU A 13 -15.20 5.76 4.61
N LEU A 14 -15.52 5.72 3.32
CA LEU A 14 -15.80 6.91 2.52
C LEU A 14 -17.04 7.64 3.04
N ASP A 15 -18.11 6.94 3.41
CA ASP A 15 -19.31 7.55 3.99
C ASP A 15 -18.98 8.26 5.32
N GLY A 16 -18.11 7.67 6.14
CA GLY A 16 -17.58 8.29 7.36
C GLY A 16 -16.80 9.60 7.13
N LEU A 17 -16.18 9.78 5.95
CA LEU A 17 -15.43 11.00 5.61
C LEU A 17 -16.32 12.22 5.33
N HIS A 18 -17.61 12.01 5.02
CA HIS A 18 -18.57 13.11 4.88
C HIS A 18 -18.77 13.88 6.19
N GLN A 19 -18.66 13.21 7.33
CA GLN A 19 -18.83 13.83 8.63
C GLN A 19 -17.57 14.66 8.97
N GLN A 20 -17.74 15.98 9.05
CA GLN A 20 -16.66 16.85 9.54
C GLN A 20 -16.26 16.45 10.96
N GLY A 21 -14.95 16.35 11.20
CA GLY A 21 -14.41 15.99 12.52
C GLY A 21 -14.32 14.49 12.80
N ASN A 22 -14.76 13.60 11.89
CA ASN A 22 -14.54 12.15 12.03
C ASN A 22 -13.06 11.80 11.81
N ARG A 23 -12.26 11.99 12.86
CA ARG A 23 -10.81 11.71 12.89
C ARG A 23 -10.51 10.22 12.72
N VAL A 24 -11.43 9.35 13.09
CA VAL A 24 -11.28 7.89 12.94
C VAL A 24 -11.33 7.51 11.47
N ALA A 25 -12.36 7.95 10.74
CA ALA A 25 -12.46 7.70 9.30
C ALA A 25 -11.27 8.29 8.54
N TRP A 26 -10.85 9.52 8.88
CA TRP A 26 -9.63 10.10 8.30
C TRP A 26 -8.39 9.25 8.60
N GLY A 27 -8.18 8.85 9.85
CA GLY A 27 -7.02 8.08 10.25
C GLY A 27 -6.95 6.70 9.60
N GLU A 28 -8.10 6.04 9.38
CA GLU A 28 -8.17 4.78 8.65
C GLU A 28 -7.91 4.96 7.15
N PHE A 29 -8.46 6.03 6.55
CA PHE A 29 -8.22 6.35 5.14
C PHE A 29 -6.75 6.67 4.88
N ASP A 30 -6.14 7.50 5.73
CA ASP A 30 -4.72 7.82 5.67
C ASP A 30 -3.86 6.55 5.80
N ARG A 31 -4.14 5.70 6.80
CA ARG A 31 -3.39 4.45 7.01
C ARG A 31 -3.47 3.49 5.83
N ARG A 32 -4.62 3.44 5.13
CA ARG A 32 -4.82 2.59 3.94
C ARG A 32 -4.06 3.11 2.73
N TYR A 33 -4.22 4.39 2.40
CA TYR A 33 -3.83 4.90 1.09
C TYR A 33 -2.48 5.63 1.10
N ARG A 34 -2.03 6.18 2.23
CA ARG A 34 -0.72 6.84 2.34
C ARG A 34 0.45 5.94 1.92
N PRO A 35 0.63 4.72 2.46
CA PRO A 35 1.79 3.90 2.08
C PRO A 35 1.77 3.48 0.61
N ILE A 36 0.58 3.30 0.02
CA ILE A 36 0.41 3.02 -1.42
C ILE A 36 0.82 4.24 -2.24
N LEU A 37 0.34 5.43 -1.87
CA LEU A 37 0.68 6.69 -2.54
C LEU A 37 2.17 7.01 -2.47
N VAL A 38 2.79 6.86 -1.30
CA VAL A 38 4.24 7.08 -1.14
C VAL A 38 5.02 6.13 -2.04
N GLY A 39 4.72 4.84 -2.02
CA GLY A 39 5.38 3.86 -2.89
C GLY A 39 5.17 4.15 -4.38
N PHE A 40 3.94 4.53 -4.76
CA PHE A 40 3.60 4.93 -6.11
C PHE A 40 4.44 6.13 -6.56
N LEU A 41 4.44 7.21 -5.78
CA LEU A 41 5.17 8.45 -6.07
C LEU A 41 6.68 8.26 -6.11
N ARG A 42 7.23 7.37 -5.27
CA ARG A 42 8.65 7.00 -5.32
C ARG A 42 9.01 6.28 -6.62
N ARG A 43 8.17 5.35 -7.08
CA ARG A 43 8.34 4.70 -8.39
C ARG A 43 8.15 5.66 -9.56
N MET A 44 7.39 6.74 -9.35
CA MET A 44 7.28 7.84 -10.30
C MET A 44 8.49 8.80 -10.27
N GLY A 45 9.49 8.56 -9.41
CA GLY A 45 10.76 9.28 -9.39
C GLY A 45 10.90 10.37 -8.32
N LEU A 46 9.98 10.44 -7.34
CA LEU A 46 10.17 11.31 -6.18
C LEU A 46 11.09 10.68 -5.13
N ASP A 47 11.79 11.51 -4.38
CA ASP A 47 12.44 11.10 -3.14
C ASP A 47 11.41 10.86 -2.03
N GLU A 48 11.85 10.31 -0.90
CA GLU A 48 10.96 9.94 0.22
C GLU A 48 10.20 11.15 0.79
N ALA A 49 10.87 12.30 0.92
CA ALA A 49 10.27 13.48 1.54
C ALA A 49 9.20 14.08 0.62
N ASP A 50 9.53 14.30 -0.65
CA ASP A 50 8.58 14.79 -1.63
C ASP A 50 7.41 13.82 -1.83
N ALA A 51 7.67 12.51 -1.84
CA ALA A 51 6.62 11.51 -1.96
C ALA A 51 5.66 11.53 -0.77
N ALA A 52 6.17 11.68 0.45
CA ALA A 52 5.36 11.80 1.66
C ALA A 52 4.49 13.06 1.67
N ASP A 53 5.06 14.19 1.25
CA ASP A 53 4.36 15.48 1.17
C ASP A 53 3.27 15.44 0.10
N VAL A 54 3.59 14.98 -1.12
CA VAL A 54 2.61 14.85 -2.21
C VAL A 54 1.51 13.84 -1.86
N ALA A 55 1.84 12.73 -1.16
CA ALA A 55 0.84 11.80 -0.67
C ALA A 55 -0.12 12.46 0.33
N GLN A 56 0.40 13.26 1.27
CA GLN A 56 -0.41 13.99 2.25
C GLN A 56 -1.35 14.98 1.56
N GLU A 57 -0.84 15.76 0.61
CA GLU A 57 -1.63 16.72 -0.15
C GLU A 57 -2.72 16.02 -0.97
N THR A 58 -2.38 14.88 -1.59
CA THR A 58 -3.32 14.07 -2.37
C THR A 58 -4.50 13.60 -1.51
N LEU A 59 -4.22 13.00 -0.34
CA LEU A 59 -5.26 12.53 0.58
C LEU A 59 -6.11 13.69 1.11
N THR A 60 -5.47 14.82 1.43
CA THR A 60 -6.17 16.02 1.92
C THR A 60 -7.11 16.59 0.86
N CYS A 61 -6.62 16.73 -0.37
CA CYS A 61 -7.39 17.22 -1.52
C CYS A 61 -8.58 16.30 -1.80
N PHE A 62 -8.34 14.98 -1.81
CA PHE A 62 -9.39 13.98 -1.99
C PHE A 62 -10.50 14.16 -0.96
N VAL A 63 -10.17 14.25 0.34
CA VAL A 63 -11.20 14.35 1.39
C VAL A 63 -11.96 15.68 1.32
N GLN A 64 -11.28 16.77 0.96
CA GLN A 64 -11.95 18.06 0.72
C GLN A 64 -12.95 17.96 -0.43
N ASP A 65 -12.53 17.45 -1.59
CA ASP A 65 -13.40 17.32 -2.76
C ASP A 65 -14.53 16.30 -2.55
N TYR A 66 -14.25 15.20 -1.84
CA TYR A 66 -15.23 14.19 -1.46
C TYR A 66 -16.33 14.80 -0.57
N ARG A 67 -15.96 15.63 0.42
CA ARG A 67 -16.92 16.35 1.29
C ARG A 67 -17.77 17.35 0.53
N LEU A 68 -17.23 17.96 -0.52
CA LEU A 68 -17.96 18.85 -1.42
C LEU A 68 -18.88 18.09 -2.39
N LYS A 69 -19.02 16.76 -2.24
CA LYS A 69 -19.82 15.89 -3.11
C LYS A 69 -19.41 15.98 -4.59
N LYS A 70 -18.15 16.33 -4.85
CA LYS A 70 -17.57 16.29 -6.20
C LYS A 70 -17.19 14.87 -6.63
N TYR A 71 -17.17 13.94 -5.68
CA TYR A 71 -16.98 12.53 -5.96
C TYR A 71 -18.29 11.88 -6.39
N ASP A 72 -18.27 11.34 -7.60
CA ASP A 72 -19.31 10.46 -8.09
C ASP A 72 -18.72 9.06 -8.29
N ARG A 73 -19.21 8.09 -7.52
CA ARG A 73 -18.82 6.67 -7.64
C ARG A 73 -19.09 6.13 -9.05
N GLN A 74 -19.99 6.74 -9.83
CA GLN A 74 -20.29 6.36 -11.21
C GLN A 74 -19.28 6.93 -12.23
N GLN A 75 -18.50 7.96 -11.88
CA GLN A 75 -17.54 8.61 -12.78
C GLN A 75 -16.12 8.03 -12.69
N GLY A 76 -15.87 7.10 -11.76
CA GLY A 76 -14.60 6.38 -11.67
C GLY A 76 -14.38 5.72 -10.32
N ARG A 77 -13.50 4.71 -10.28
CA ARG A 77 -13.09 4.06 -9.02
C ARG A 77 -12.23 5.03 -8.20
N LEU A 78 -12.35 5.00 -6.87
CA LEU A 78 -11.55 5.76 -5.90
C LEU A 78 -10.06 5.85 -6.28
N ARG A 79 -9.48 4.70 -6.67
CA ARG A 79 -8.11 4.58 -7.18
C ARG A 79 -7.79 5.58 -8.30
N SER A 80 -8.59 5.60 -9.36
CA SER A 80 -8.34 6.45 -10.53
C SER A 80 -8.30 7.93 -10.15
N TRP A 81 -9.13 8.32 -9.19
CA TRP A 81 -9.16 9.69 -8.71
C TRP A 81 -7.94 10.03 -7.84
N LEU A 82 -7.53 9.13 -6.94
CA LEU A 82 -6.30 9.29 -6.17
C LEU A 82 -5.07 9.37 -7.09
N ILE A 83 -4.97 8.53 -8.12
CA ILE A 83 -3.91 8.58 -9.13
C ILE A 83 -3.96 9.93 -9.87
N GLY A 84 -5.14 10.39 -10.28
CA GLY A 84 -5.30 11.66 -10.98
C GLY A 84 -4.83 12.85 -10.15
N ILE A 85 -5.25 12.93 -8.88
CA ILE A 85 -4.79 13.99 -7.95
C ILE A 85 -3.27 13.89 -7.74
N ALA A 86 -2.74 12.69 -7.48
CA ALA A 86 -1.31 12.49 -7.25
C ALA A 86 -0.46 12.90 -8.46
N ARG A 87 -0.88 12.56 -9.68
CA ARG A 87 -0.20 12.96 -10.92
C ARG A 87 -0.26 14.46 -11.16
N TYR A 88 -1.42 15.08 -10.91
CA TYR A 88 -1.55 16.53 -11.01
C TYR A 88 -0.55 17.24 -10.08
N ARG A 89 -0.48 16.81 -8.82
CA ARG A 89 0.46 17.35 -7.82
C ARG A 89 1.93 17.07 -8.19
N LEU A 90 2.24 15.88 -8.68
CA LEU A 90 3.57 15.54 -9.18
C LEU A 90 3.98 16.47 -10.33
N ALA A 91 3.10 16.72 -11.29
CA ALA A 91 3.36 17.63 -12.40
C ALA A 91 3.54 19.08 -11.93
N ASP A 92 2.74 19.54 -10.95
CA ASP A 92 2.92 20.85 -10.32
C ASP A 92 4.30 20.99 -9.66
N LEU A 93 4.71 19.99 -8.89
CA LEU A 93 6.02 19.95 -8.22
C LEU A 93 7.17 19.97 -9.23
N ARG A 94 7.09 19.14 -10.28
CA ARG A 94 8.07 19.12 -11.37
C ARG A 94 8.16 20.46 -12.09
N ARG A 95 7.03 21.09 -12.43
CA ARG A 95 7.01 22.42 -13.04
C ARG A 95 7.63 23.48 -12.12
N ALA A 96 7.39 23.41 -10.81
CA ALA A 96 8.01 24.33 -9.85
C ALA A 96 9.53 24.14 -9.74
N LYS A 97 10.01 22.89 -9.72
CA LYS A 97 11.44 22.56 -9.74
C LYS A 97 12.11 22.95 -11.05
N GLY A 98 11.46 22.71 -12.18
CA GLY A 98 11.92 23.10 -13.52
C GLY A 98 12.16 24.61 -13.63
N ARG A 99 11.16 25.43 -13.25
CA ARG A 99 11.32 26.90 -13.21
C ARG A 99 12.48 27.34 -12.32
N ARG A 100 12.71 26.69 -11.18
CA ARG A 100 13.82 27.01 -10.28
C ARG A 100 15.18 26.63 -10.89
N ARG A 101 15.25 25.52 -11.64
CA ARG A 101 16.45 25.06 -12.35
C ARG A 101 16.78 25.92 -13.58
N GLU A 102 15.76 26.34 -14.34
CA GLU A 102 15.94 27.28 -15.46
C GLU A 102 16.55 28.61 -14.98
N LEU A 103 16.07 29.14 -13.86
CA LEU A 103 16.67 30.31 -13.21
C LEU A 103 18.13 30.09 -12.76
N ARG A 104 18.56 28.83 -12.63
CA ARG A 104 19.92 28.42 -12.26
C ARG A 104 20.77 27.97 -13.46
N GLY A 105 20.22 27.92 -14.68
CA GLY A 105 20.92 27.53 -15.90
C GLY A 105 21.12 26.01 -16.08
N GLU A 106 20.34 25.17 -15.41
CA GLU A 106 20.43 23.70 -15.52
C GLU A 106 19.33 23.17 -16.49
N SER A 107 19.70 22.39 -17.53
CA SER A 107 18.72 21.71 -18.41
C SER A 107 18.42 20.28 -17.92
N ALA A 108 17.15 19.87 -17.91
CA ALA A 108 16.78 18.49 -17.58
C ALA A 108 15.75 17.92 -18.58
N PHE A 109 15.97 16.67 -18.99
CA PHE A 109 14.95 15.79 -19.55
C PHE A 109 14.34 14.99 -18.39
N GLU A 110 13.04 15.11 -18.17
CA GLU A 110 12.31 14.24 -17.25
C GLU A 110 11.38 13.34 -18.06
N ASN A 111 11.62 12.03 -18.01
CA ASN A 111 10.71 11.04 -18.58
C ASN A 111 9.53 10.87 -17.62
N GLU A 112 8.32 11.21 -18.07
CA GLU A 112 7.09 10.95 -17.33
C GLU A 112 6.63 9.51 -17.62
N PRO A 113 6.34 8.70 -16.58
CA PRO A 113 5.77 7.37 -16.78
C PRO A 113 4.42 7.43 -17.50
N GLN A 114 4.16 6.49 -18.41
CA GLN A 114 2.91 6.47 -19.18
C GLN A 114 1.72 6.02 -18.31
N ASP A 115 0.50 6.28 -18.77
CA ASP A 115 -0.74 5.95 -18.04
C ASP A 115 -0.86 4.45 -17.72
N ALA A 116 -0.47 3.58 -18.66
CA ALA A 116 -0.43 2.13 -18.44
C ALA A 116 0.58 1.73 -17.36
N ASP A 117 1.67 2.48 -17.20
CA ASP A 117 2.65 2.26 -16.13
C ASP A 117 2.05 2.65 -14.78
N ALA A 118 1.33 3.78 -14.69
CA ALA A 118 0.76 4.26 -13.44
C ALA A 118 -0.20 3.24 -12.79
N ASP A 119 -1.05 2.61 -13.60
CA ASP A 119 -1.96 1.58 -13.11
C ASP A 119 -1.23 0.34 -12.61
N SER A 120 -0.24 -0.14 -13.35
CA SER A 120 0.56 -1.30 -12.92
C SER A 120 1.38 -1.02 -11.66
N ILE A 121 1.92 0.20 -11.52
CA ILE A 121 2.65 0.67 -10.35
C ILE A 121 1.72 0.70 -9.15
N TRP A 122 0.52 1.26 -9.29
CA TRP A 122 -0.46 1.32 -8.21
C TRP A 122 -0.85 -0.08 -7.73
N GLU A 123 -1.10 -1.01 -8.65
CA GLU A 123 -1.43 -2.40 -8.29
C GLU A 123 -0.29 -3.10 -7.58
N ALA A 124 0.94 -2.93 -8.05
CA ALA A 124 2.12 -3.50 -7.41
C ALA A 124 2.30 -2.95 -5.98
N GLU A 125 2.11 -1.65 -5.77
CA GLU A 125 2.22 -1.02 -4.45
C GLU A 125 1.07 -1.40 -3.53
N THR A 126 -0.16 -1.53 -4.06
CA THR A 126 -1.30 -2.04 -3.30
C THR A 126 -1.03 -3.45 -2.79
N LYS A 127 -0.57 -4.36 -3.67
CA LYS A 127 -0.20 -5.74 -3.30
C LYS A 127 0.93 -5.78 -2.28
N ARG A 128 1.96 -4.94 -2.46
CA ARG A 128 3.09 -4.84 -1.51
C ARG A 128 2.60 -4.42 -0.12
N VAL A 129 1.81 -3.36 -0.03
CA VAL A 129 1.27 -2.87 1.24
C VAL A 129 0.36 -3.90 1.91
N ILE A 130 -0.54 -4.54 1.15
CA ILE A 130 -1.40 -5.60 1.68
C ILE A 130 -0.55 -6.75 2.25
N PHE A 131 0.48 -7.18 1.52
CA PHE A 131 1.35 -8.26 1.95
C PHE A 131 2.12 -7.91 3.24
N GLU A 132 2.74 -6.72 3.30
CA GLU A 132 3.46 -6.25 4.48
C GLU A 132 2.55 -6.18 5.71
N GLN A 133 1.33 -5.68 5.55
CA GLN A 133 0.33 -5.63 6.62
C GLN A 133 -0.13 -7.03 7.03
N ALA A 134 -0.35 -7.92 6.07
CA ALA A 134 -0.78 -9.29 6.34
C ALA A 134 0.28 -10.09 7.10
N VAL A 135 1.56 -9.95 6.74
CA VAL A 135 2.67 -10.56 7.47
C VAL A 135 2.78 -9.97 8.88
N SER A 136 2.63 -8.65 9.04
CA SER A 136 2.63 -8.02 10.36
C SER A 136 1.47 -8.53 11.23
N GLU A 137 0.26 -8.60 10.70
CA GLU A 137 -0.91 -9.09 11.45
C GLU A 137 -0.76 -10.57 11.81
N LEU A 138 -0.30 -11.40 10.87
CA LEU A 138 -0.03 -12.82 11.09
C LEU A 138 0.89 -13.02 12.31
N ARG A 139 1.98 -12.25 12.42
CA ARG A 139 2.91 -12.33 13.55
C ARG A 139 2.27 -11.94 14.89
N HIS A 140 1.34 -10.99 14.88
CA HIS A 140 0.73 -10.48 16.12
C HIS A 140 -0.53 -11.22 16.55
N THR A 141 -1.23 -11.88 15.63
CA THR A 141 -2.56 -12.46 15.90
C THR A 141 -2.59 -13.99 15.85
N SER A 142 -1.63 -14.61 15.16
CA SER A 142 -1.59 -16.06 15.07
C SER A 142 -1.05 -16.68 16.36
N ARG A 143 -1.47 -17.91 16.64
CA ARG A 143 -0.93 -18.74 17.72
C ARG A 143 0.26 -19.59 17.25
N PHE A 144 0.85 -19.27 16.11
CA PHE A 144 2.00 -20.00 15.62
C PHE A 144 3.18 -19.74 16.55
N ASN A 145 3.92 -20.81 16.88
CA ASN A 145 5.16 -20.65 17.63
C ASN A 145 6.24 -20.04 16.74
N GLU A 146 7.27 -19.46 17.35
CA GLU A 146 8.35 -18.77 16.65
C GLU A 146 9.01 -19.65 15.59
N ARG A 147 9.17 -20.96 15.86
CA ARG A 147 9.78 -21.91 14.91
C ARG A 147 8.95 -22.14 13.66
N THR A 148 7.62 -22.11 13.78
CA THR A 148 6.69 -22.28 12.65
C THR A 148 6.76 -21.07 11.73
N ILE A 149 6.82 -19.87 12.31
CA ILE A 149 7.01 -18.62 11.57
C ILE A 149 8.43 -18.60 10.96
N GLU A 150 9.44 -18.95 11.77
CA GLU A 150 10.79 -19.42 11.45
C GLU A 150 10.90 -20.07 10.06
N ALA A 151 10.37 -21.30 10.02
CA ALA A 151 10.40 -22.18 8.86
C ALA A 151 9.68 -21.57 7.65
N PHE A 152 8.54 -20.93 7.85
CA PHE A 152 7.82 -20.24 6.79
C PHE A 152 8.66 -19.11 6.17
N GLU A 153 9.27 -18.25 6.99
CA GLU A 153 10.04 -17.11 6.49
C GLU A 153 11.25 -17.53 5.68
N ARG A 154 12.01 -18.51 6.18
CA ARG A 154 13.20 -19.02 5.49
C ARG A 154 12.85 -19.61 4.13
N VAL A 155 11.82 -20.44 4.06
CA VAL A 155 11.44 -21.11 2.82
C VAL A 155 10.72 -20.17 1.84
N VAL A 156 9.79 -19.35 2.33
CA VAL A 156 8.89 -18.57 1.47
C VAL A 156 9.43 -17.17 1.18
N LEU A 157 10.00 -16.48 2.17
CA LEU A 157 10.47 -15.10 2.00
C LEU A 157 11.95 -15.06 1.60
N LYS A 158 12.78 -15.93 2.17
CA LYS A 158 14.22 -15.99 1.87
C LYS A 158 14.58 -16.98 0.76
N HIS A 159 13.60 -17.77 0.29
CA HIS A 159 13.79 -18.80 -0.74
C HIS A 159 14.90 -19.81 -0.40
N GLU A 160 15.08 -20.12 0.88
CA GLU A 160 16.00 -21.18 1.33
C GLU A 160 15.45 -22.58 0.99
N ASP A 161 16.35 -23.51 0.68
CA ASP A 161 16.00 -24.90 0.38
C ASP A 161 15.45 -25.63 1.61
N VAL A 162 14.42 -26.47 1.40
CA VAL A 162 13.71 -27.16 2.50
C VAL A 162 14.63 -28.12 3.24
N ASP A 163 15.53 -28.82 2.55
CA ASP A 163 16.45 -29.76 3.19
C ASP A 163 17.50 -29.03 4.02
N ALA A 164 17.98 -27.88 3.51
CA ALA A 164 18.88 -27.00 4.26
C ALA A 164 18.21 -26.44 5.53
N VAL A 165 16.97 -25.96 5.43
CA VAL A 165 16.20 -25.45 6.58
C VAL A 165 15.90 -26.56 7.57
N SER A 166 15.49 -27.74 7.08
CA SER A 166 15.28 -28.97 7.87
C SER A 166 16.50 -29.30 8.73
N ALA A 167 17.69 -29.36 8.11
CA ALA A 167 18.95 -29.65 8.80
C ALA A 167 19.31 -28.58 9.85
N GLN A 168 19.16 -27.30 9.51
CA GLN A 168 19.51 -26.19 10.43
C GLN A 168 18.52 -26.08 11.60
N MET A 169 17.24 -26.33 11.35
CA MET A 169 16.20 -26.26 12.37
C MET A 169 16.03 -27.58 13.12
N GLY A 170 16.67 -28.68 12.72
CA GLY A 170 16.43 -29.99 13.35
C GLY A 170 14.97 -30.43 13.29
N LEU A 171 14.28 -30.09 12.19
CA LEU A 171 12.91 -30.49 11.88
C LEU A 171 12.94 -31.37 10.65
N THR A 172 11.98 -32.28 10.50
CA THR A 172 11.84 -33.05 9.26
C THR A 172 11.31 -32.17 8.12
N ALA A 173 11.62 -32.52 6.87
CA ALA A 173 11.05 -31.84 5.70
C ALA A 173 9.51 -31.79 5.75
N GLN A 174 8.86 -32.86 6.24
CA GLN A 174 7.41 -32.89 6.43
C GLN A 174 6.92 -31.85 7.44
N GLU A 175 7.63 -31.65 8.55
CA GLU A 175 7.30 -30.61 9.54
C GLU A 175 7.48 -29.21 8.95
N ILE A 176 8.52 -28.97 8.14
CA ILE A 176 8.71 -27.71 7.41
C ILE A 176 7.54 -27.46 6.44
N TYR A 177 7.14 -28.46 5.65
CA TYR A 177 5.98 -28.33 4.75
C TYR A 177 4.69 -28.05 5.52
N ASN A 178 4.45 -28.74 6.63
CA ASN A 178 3.28 -28.52 7.47
C ASN A 178 3.26 -27.12 8.07
N ALA A 179 4.39 -26.63 8.58
CA ALA A 179 4.55 -25.27 9.09
C ALA A 179 4.25 -24.24 8.00
N LYS A 180 4.91 -24.38 6.84
CA LYS A 180 4.70 -23.52 5.67
C LYS A 180 3.23 -23.46 5.27
N ASN A 181 2.58 -24.62 5.09
CA ASN A 181 1.21 -24.68 4.59
C ASN A 181 0.22 -23.99 5.53
N ARG A 182 0.33 -24.23 6.84
CA ARG A 182 -0.53 -23.58 7.86
C ARG A 182 -0.36 -22.06 7.86
N VAL A 183 0.89 -21.59 7.78
CA VAL A 183 1.18 -20.15 7.77
C VAL A 183 0.68 -19.51 6.47
N VAL A 184 0.92 -20.14 5.32
CA VAL A 184 0.45 -19.66 4.01
C VAL A 184 -1.08 -19.60 3.94
N GLU A 185 -1.76 -20.63 4.45
CA GLU A 185 -3.23 -20.66 4.49
C GLU A 185 -3.77 -19.49 5.31
N ARG A 186 -3.23 -19.28 6.51
CA ARG A 186 -3.62 -18.15 7.35
C ARG A 186 -3.29 -16.80 6.71
N LEU A 187 -2.12 -16.69 6.07
CA LEU A 187 -1.72 -15.45 5.39
C LEU A 187 -2.66 -15.13 4.22
N ARG A 188 -3.08 -16.14 3.45
CA ARG A 188 -4.05 -15.98 2.35
C ARG A 188 -5.40 -15.45 2.84
N GLU A 189 -5.89 -15.94 3.98
CA GLU A 189 -7.13 -15.42 4.59
C GLU A 189 -7.00 -13.94 4.96
N ILE A 190 -5.88 -13.55 5.58
CA ILE A 190 -5.62 -12.16 5.98
C ILE A 190 -5.51 -11.25 4.75
N VAL A 191 -4.74 -11.68 3.74
CA VAL A 191 -4.59 -10.97 2.46
C VAL A 191 -5.93 -10.76 1.80
N LYS A 192 -6.74 -11.83 1.66
CA LYS A 192 -8.07 -11.76 1.04
C LYS A 192 -8.97 -10.73 1.75
N ARG A 193 -8.97 -10.72 3.08
CA ARG A 193 -9.74 -9.76 3.86
C ARG A 193 -9.26 -8.31 3.65
N TYR A 194 -7.95 -8.09 3.51
CA TYR A 194 -7.42 -6.76 3.18
C TYR A 194 -7.75 -6.33 1.74
N GLU A 195 -7.68 -7.26 0.78
CA GLU A 195 -8.13 -7.03 -0.59
C GLU A 195 -9.61 -6.64 -0.63
N GLU A 196 -10.47 -7.38 0.08
CA GLU A 196 -11.90 -7.05 0.20
C GLU A 196 -12.13 -5.69 0.86
N ALA A 197 -11.38 -5.36 1.93
CA ALA A 197 -11.49 -4.07 2.61
C ALA A 197 -11.05 -2.87 1.74
N LEU A 198 -10.11 -3.08 0.80
CA LEU A 198 -9.59 -2.03 -0.10
C LEU A 198 -10.38 -1.95 -1.42
N ILE A 199 -10.74 -3.09 -2.01
CA ILE A 199 -11.32 -3.22 -3.36
C ILE A 199 -12.85 -3.30 -3.32
N GLY A 200 -13.45 -3.75 -2.21
CA GLY A 200 -14.88 -4.01 -2.05
C GLY A 200 -15.77 -2.76 -1.92
N GLY A 201 -15.47 -1.68 -2.64
CA GLY A 201 -16.29 -0.47 -2.69
C GLY A 201 -16.52 0.03 -4.11
#